data_AF-A0A5M5BPX0-F1
#
_entry.id   AF-A0A5M5BPX0-F1
#
_cell.length_a   1.000
_cell.length_b   1.000
_cell.length_c   1.000
_cell.angle_alpha   90.00
_cell.angle_beta   90.00
_cell.angle_gamma   90.00
#
_symmetry.space_group_name_H-M   'P 1'
#
loop_
_entity.id
_entity.type
_entity.pdbx_description
1 polymer ?
#
loop_
_entity_poly.entity_id
_entity_poly.type
_entity_poly.pdbx_seq_one_letter_code
_entity_poly.pdbx_strand_id
1 'polypeptide(L)'
;MEIIKNYLKYSLWFVLIVFAVLLGLHWLPALTIDGHTMRRVDLLSDLRYPESETAAADSDSIPLPPVVKPAFVDTCRTGMTCIEDYSDSTLRGMTPFYKALDRVSSDDSDDKQVRIAVFGDSFIEADIFTADLREMLQKQFGGCGVGFVTITSMTSGYRPTVRHTFGGWSSHAVTDSVYFD
;
A
#
# COMPACT_ATOMS: atom_id res chain seq x y z
N MET A 1 -4.56 23.50 -48.16
CA MET A 1 -3.55 22.89 -47.27
C MET A 1 -3.70 23.56 -45.92
N GLU A 2 -4.47 22.94 -45.02
CA GLU A 2 -4.77 23.54 -43.71
C GLU A 2 -3.57 23.40 -42.79
N ILE A 3 -3.09 24.53 -42.27
CA ILE A 3 -1.99 24.58 -41.32
C ILE A 3 -2.55 24.13 -39.97
N ILE A 4 -2.20 22.92 -39.54
CA ILE A 4 -2.51 22.41 -38.20
C ILE A 4 -1.84 23.35 -37.17
N LYS A 5 -2.64 24.13 -36.47
CA LYS A 5 -2.17 24.98 -35.37
C LYS A 5 -1.62 24.08 -34.27
N ASN A 6 -0.38 24.34 -33.85
CA ASN A 6 0.29 23.54 -32.83
C ASN A 6 -0.25 23.88 -31.43
N TYR A 7 -1.33 23.22 -31.04
CA TYR A 7 -1.99 23.38 -29.74
C TYR A 7 -1.13 22.94 -28.55
N LEU A 8 -0.15 22.04 -28.76
CA LEU A 8 0.77 21.60 -27.71
C LEU A 8 1.62 22.75 -27.17
N LYS A 9 1.97 23.74 -28.01
CA LYS A 9 2.71 24.93 -27.55
C LYS A 9 1.92 25.75 -26.54
N TYR A 10 0.62 25.95 -26.80
CA TYR A 10 -0.24 26.71 -25.89
C TYR A 10 -0.49 25.94 -24.59
N SER A 11 -0.70 24.62 -24.67
CA SER A 11 -0.85 23.78 -23.48
C SER A 11 0.42 23.77 -22.63
N LEU A 12 1.59 23.65 -23.25
CA LEU A 12 2.88 23.66 -22.54
C LEU A 12 3.14 25.01 -21.88
N TRP A 13 2.84 26.11 -22.57
CA TRP A 13 3.02 27.46 -22.02
C TRP A 13 2.04 27.74 -20.87
N PHE A 14 0.80 27.25 -20.96
CA PHE A 14 -0.17 27.32 -19.87
C PHE A 14 0.30 26.57 -18.63
N VAL A 15 0.79 25.33 -18.78
CA VAL A 15 1.33 24.53 -17.67
C VAL A 15 2.52 25.24 -17.01
N LEU A 16 3.44 25.79 -17.80
CA LEU A 16 4.59 26.55 -17.27
C LEU A 16 4.17 27.79 -16.50
N ILE A 17 3.16 28.52 -16.98
CA ILE A 17 2.60 29.67 -16.25
C ILE A 17 1.98 29.24 -14.93
N VAL A 18 1.14 28.21 -14.94
CA VAL A 18 0.50 27.72 -13.72
C VAL A 18 1.55 27.30 -12.70
N PHE A 19 2.58 26.58 -13.14
CA PHE A 19 3.69 26.18 -12.27
C PHE A 19 4.44 27.40 -11.71
N ALA A 20 4.76 28.39 -12.55
CA ALA A 20 5.43 29.63 -12.12
C ALA A 20 4.57 30.44 -11.13
N VAL A 21 3.25 30.48 -11.32
CA VAL A 21 2.31 31.15 -10.40
C VAL A 21 2.28 30.42 -9.06
N LEU A 22 2.11 29.09 -9.06
CA LEU A 22 2.08 28.29 -7.82
C LEU A 22 3.39 28.40 -7.03
N LEU A 23 4.52 28.41 -7.73
CA LEU A 23 5.84 28.63 -7.12
C LEU A 23 5.99 30.09 -6.64
N GLY A 24 5.41 31.04 -7.37
CA GLY A 24 5.27 32.45 -6.96
C GLY A 24 4.50 32.64 -5.65
N LEU A 25 3.38 31.92 -5.50
CA LEU A 25 2.54 31.96 -4.30
C LEU A 25 3.27 31.44 -3.07
N HIS A 26 4.33 30.63 -3.23
CA HIS A 26 5.20 30.24 -2.13
C HIS A 26 5.87 31.46 -1.48
N TRP A 27 6.10 32.60 -2.16
CA TRP A 27 6.71 33.77 -1.52
C TRP A 27 5.72 34.70 -0.79
N LEU A 28 4.41 34.41 -0.85
CA LEU A 28 3.43 35.22 -0.14
C LEU A 28 3.52 35.01 1.38
N PRO A 29 3.38 36.10 2.17
CA PRO A 29 3.29 35.99 3.62
C PRO A 29 2.00 35.27 4.03
N ALA A 30 2.00 34.64 5.21
CA ALA A 30 0.81 33.99 5.75
C ALA A 30 -0.31 35.01 5.94
N LEU A 31 -1.43 34.79 5.25
CA LEU A 31 -2.61 35.63 5.35
C LEU A 31 -3.37 35.25 6.63
N THR A 32 -3.71 36.25 7.43
CA THR A 32 -4.60 36.11 8.58
C THR A 32 -6.01 36.50 8.16
N ILE A 33 -6.92 35.54 8.16
CA ILE A 33 -8.35 35.79 7.91
C ILE A 33 -9.09 35.37 9.16
N ASP A 34 -9.82 36.30 9.76
CA ASP A 34 -10.69 36.06 10.92
C ASP A 34 -9.98 35.36 12.11
N GLY A 35 -8.78 35.83 12.46
CA GLY A 35 -7.99 35.28 13.57
C GLY A 35 -7.29 33.95 13.28
N HIS A 36 -7.52 33.34 12.11
CA HIS A 36 -6.86 32.11 11.68
C HIS A 36 -5.74 32.39 10.68
N THR A 37 -4.54 31.87 10.96
CA THR A 37 -3.39 31.95 10.05
C THR A 37 -3.49 30.85 8.99
N MET A 38 -3.60 31.23 7.72
CA MET A 38 -3.62 30.27 6.61
C MET A 38 -2.22 29.70 6.37
N ARG A 39 -2.13 28.39 6.08
CA ARG A 39 -0.87 27.71 5.78
C ARG A 39 -0.28 28.26 4.47
N ARG A 40 1.03 28.48 4.46
CA ARG A 40 1.77 28.90 3.26
C ARG A 40 1.66 27.85 2.15
N VAL A 41 1.50 28.31 0.92
CA VAL A 41 1.45 27.42 -0.26
C VAL A 41 2.86 26.85 -0.48
N ASP A 42 3.04 25.54 -0.30
CA ASP A 42 4.31 24.85 -0.54
C ASP A 42 4.10 23.63 -1.44
N LEU A 43 4.40 23.82 -2.73
CA LEU A 43 4.26 22.82 -3.78
C LEU A 43 5.19 21.62 -3.59
N LEU A 44 6.28 21.79 -2.83
CA LEU A 44 7.30 20.75 -2.62
C LEU A 44 7.18 20.11 -1.24
N SER A 45 6.13 20.42 -0.47
CA SER A 45 5.94 19.88 0.88
C SER A 45 5.91 18.35 0.92
N ASP A 46 5.35 17.72 -0.12
CA ASP A 46 5.24 16.25 -0.22
C ASP A 46 6.57 15.55 -0.55
N LEU A 47 7.54 16.30 -1.09
CA LEU A 47 8.90 15.80 -1.38
C LEU A 47 9.88 16.05 -0.22
N ARG A 48 9.51 16.91 0.73
CA ARG A 48 10.33 17.18 1.91
C ARG A 48 9.88 16.22 3.00
N TYR A 49 10.71 15.23 3.27
CA TYR A 49 10.55 14.45 4.48
C TYR A 49 10.65 15.40 5.68
N PRO A 50 9.65 15.43 6.57
CA PRO A 50 9.78 16.19 7.81
C PRO A 50 11.00 15.65 8.55
N GLU A 51 11.87 16.56 8.98
CA GLU A 51 12.89 16.22 9.97
C GLU A 51 12.13 15.66 11.18
N SER A 52 12.56 14.50 11.68
CA SER A 52 11.89 13.86 12.82
C SER A 52 12.01 14.78 14.02
N GLU A 53 11.00 15.61 14.25
CA GLU A 53 10.83 16.28 15.52
C GLU A 53 10.64 15.17 16.56
N THR A 54 11.72 14.89 17.29
CA THR A 54 11.65 14.11 18.51
C THR A 54 10.83 14.95 19.47
N ALA A 55 9.52 14.74 19.46
CA ALA A 55 8.63 15.28 20.47
C ALA A 55 9.15 14.80 21.84
N ALA A 56 9.89 15.67 22.52
CA ALA A 56 10.22 15.47 23.92
C ALA A 56 8.88 15.52 24.66
N ALA A 57 8.41 14.35 25.09
CA ALA A 57 7.19 14.21 25.85
C ALA A 57 7.26 15.10 27.11
N ASP A 58 6.21 15.88 27.33
CA ASP A 58 6.05 16.73 28.51
C ASP A 58 6.21 15.93 29.80
N SER A 59 6.96 16.51 30.74
CA SER A 59 7.54 15.87 31.92
C SER A 59 6.55 15.49 33.04
N ASP A 60 5.25 15.39 32.76
CA ASP A 60 4.20 15.33 33.80
C ASP A 60 3.41 14.02 33.85
N SER A 61 3.96 12.94 33.30
CA SER A 61 3.35 11.60 33.39
C SER A 61 3.97 10.76 34.52
N ILE A 62 3.11 10.21 35.38
CA ILE A 62 3.45 9.18 36.38
C ILE A 62 4.31 8.11 35.70
N PRO A 63 5.45 7.68 36.29
CA PRO A 63 6.27 6.64 35.69
C PRO A 63 5.45 5.36 35.61
N LEU A 64 5.03 5.02 34.39
CA LEU A 64 4.44 3.73 34.10
C LEU A 64 5.47 2.66 34.52
N PRO A 65 5.04 1.54 35.13
CA PRO A 65 5.93 0.42 35.34
C PRO A 65 6.62 0.12 34.00
N PRO A 66 7.95 -0.09 33.99
CA PRO A 66 8.68 -0.29 32.75
C PRO A 66 7.97 -1.38 31.99
N VAL A 67 7.41 -1.04 30.83
CA VAL A 67 6.90 -2.04 29.91
C VAL A 67 8.10 -2.92 29.63
N VAL A 68 8.12 -4.10 30.23
CA VAL A 68 9.13 -5.11 29.98
C VAL A 68 8.86 -5.56 28.56
N LYS A 69 9.36 -4.78 27.60
CA LYS A 69 9.44 -5.21 26.21
C LYS A 69 10.25 -6.50 26.29
N PRO A 70 9.68 -7.65 25.89
CA PRO A 70 10.46 -8.88 25.84
C PRO A 70 11.75 -8.56 25.09
N ALA A 71 12.87 -9.12 25.56
CA ALA A 71 14.19 -8.82 25.01
C ALA A 71 14.12 -8.92 23.49
N PHE A 72 14.18 -7.76 22.83
CA PHE A 72 14.10 -7.65 21.38
C PHE A 72 15.36 -8.33 20.85
N VAL A 73 15.21 -9.58 20.42
CA VAL A 73 16.28 -10.26 19.71
C VAL A 73 16.19 -9.74 18.29
N ASP A 74 16.98 -8.72 18.00
CA ASP A 74 17.10 -8.15 16.67
C ASP A 74 17.78 -9.17 15.75
N THR A 75 17.01 -10.11 15.24
CA THR A 75 17.44 -10.98 14.13
C THR A 75 17.36 -10.25 12.79
N CYS A 76 17.00 -8.96 12.78
CA CYS A 76 16.83 -8.21 11.55
C CYS A 76 18.18 -7.79 10.98
N ARG A 77 18.40 -8.05 9.68
CA ARG A 77 19.61 -7.56 9.01
C ARG A 77 19.47 -6.07 8.78
N THR A 78 20.57 -5.33 8.96
CA THR A 78 20.66 -3.90 8.70
C THR A 78 20.09 -3.54 7.33
N GLY A 79 19.12 -2.64 7.28
CA GLY A 79 18.46 -2.18 6.04
C GLY A 79 17.22 -2.97 5.62
N MET A 80 16.79 -3.97 6.38
CA MET A 80 15.49 -4.64 6.17
C MET A 80 14.50 -4.23 7.26
N THR A 81 13.22 -4.13 6.90
CA THR A 81 12.12 -4.04 7.87
C THR A 81 11.62 -5.46 8.11
N CYS A 82 11.78 -5.95 9.34
CA CYS A 82 11.35 -7.30 9.69
C CYS A 82 9.85 -7.34 9.98
N ILE A 83 9.25 -8.49 9.69
CA ILE A 83 7.88 -8.79 10.11
C ILE A 83 7.93 -9.15 11.59
N GLU A 84 7.20 -8.40 12.40
CA GLU A 84 7.12 -8.61 13.84
C GLU A 84 5.91 -9.49 14.17
N ASP A 85 6.17 -10.63 14.82
CA ASP A 85 5.11 -11.48 15.37
C ASP A 85 4.86 -11.07 16.83
N TYR A 86 3.75 -10.36 17.05
CA TYR A 86 3.30 -9.92 18.37
C TYR A 86 2.53 -11.00 19.16
N SER A 87 2.46 -12.24 18.65
CA SER A 87 1.81 -13.32 19.38
C SER A 87 2.54 -13.64 20.69
N ASP A 88 1.76 -14.01 21.70
CA ASP A 88 2.29 -14.42 22.99
C ASP A 88 2.99 -15.80 22.90
N SER A 89 3.48 -16.27 24.03
CA SER A 89 4.13 -17.58 24.15
C SER A 89 3.21 -18.78 23.82
N THR A 90 1.93 -18.57 23.46
CA THR A 90 1.01 -19.64 23.09
C THR A 90 1.16 -20.11 21.63
N LEU A 91 2.07 -19.50 20.86
CA LEU A 91 2.42 -19.92 19.49
C LEU A 91 1.23 -19.92 18.51
N ARG A 92 0.26 -19.04 18.74
CA ARG A 92 -0.97 -18.92 17.91
C ARG A 92 -0.85 -17.91 16.76
N GLY A 93 0.23 -17.14 16.69
CA GLY A 93 0.50 -16.17 15.61
C GLY A 93 1.01 -16.84 14.34
N MET A 94 2.23 -16.52 13.93
CA MET A 94 2.80 -16.97 12.66
C MET A 94 3.36 -18.40 12.71
N THR A 95 3.54 -18.96 13.91
CA THR A 95 4.10 -20.31 14.09
C THR A 95 3.36 -21.42 13.31
N PRO A 96 2.01 -21.52 13.34
CA PRO A 96 1.28 -22.53 12.57
C PRO A 96 1.45 -22.34 11.06
N PHE A 97 1.54 -21.09 10.59
CA PHE A 97 1.76 -20.76 9.19
C PHE A 97 3.14 -21.23 8.72
N TYR A 98 4.21 -20.94 9.46
CA TYR A 98 5.56 -21.42 9.11
C TYR A 98 5.65 -22.95 9.12
N LYS A 99 5.05 -23.61 10.12
CA LYS A 99 4.95 -25.08 10.14
C LYS A 99 4.20 -25.64 8.93
N ALA A 100 3.21 -24.93 8.41
CA ALA A 100 2.50 -25.34 7.21
C ALA A 100 3.39 -25.22 5.96
N LEU A 101 4.19 -24.15 5.84
CA LEU A 101 5.17 -24.00 4.76
C LEU A 101 6.26 -25.08 4.80
N ASP A 102 6.78 -25.40 5.99
CA ASP A 102 7.78 -26.45 6.15
C ASP A 102 7.25 -27.81 5.68
N ARG A 103 5.98 -28.12 5.98
CA ARG A 103 5.33 -29.35 5.51
C ARG A 103 5.19 -29.41 3.99
N VAL A 104 4.84 -28.30 3.34
CA VAL A 104 4.75 -28.23 1.87
C VAL A 104 6.13 -28.43 1.23
N SER A 105 7.20 -27.98 1.88
CA SER A 105 8.57 -28.20 1.40
C SER A 105 9.09 -29.63 1.60
N SER A 106 8.39 -30.46 2.39
CA SER A 106 8.75 -31.85 2.64
C SER A 106 8.05 -32.79 1.66
N ASP A 107 8.81 -33.71 1.05
CA ASP A 107 8.34 -34.63 -0.02
C ASP A 107 7.20 -35.59 0.39
N ASP A 108 6.89 -35.69 1.69
CA ASP A 108 6.13 -36.79 2.29
C ASP A 108 4.71 -36.39 2.77
N SER A 109 4.17 -35.25 2.33
CA SER A 109 2.84 -34.77 2.76
C SER A 109 1.73 -35.06 1.76
N ASP A 110 0.63 -35.67 2.21
CA ASP A 110 -0.61 -35.86 1.43
C ASP A 110 -1.41 -34.55 1.25
N ASP A 111 -1.19 -33.55 2.11
CA ASP A 111 -1.82 -32.23 2.04
C ASP A 111 -0.79 -31.15 1.68
N LYS A 112 -0.77 -30.79 0.39
CA LYS A 112 0.36 -30.14 -0.29
C LYS A 112 0.17 -28.65 -0.54
N GLN A 113 -0.74 -27.98 0.16
CA GLN A 113 -1.08 -26.59 -0.20
C GLN A 113 -1.25 -25.64 0.98
N VAL A 114 -0.48 -24.57 0.97
CA VAL A 114 -0.72 -23.37 1.79
C VAL A 114 -1.42 -22.33 0.93
N ARG A 115 -2.54 -21.78 1.43
CA ARG A 115 -3.31 -20.72 0.77
C ARG A 115 -3.17 -19.43 1.57
N ILE A 116 -2.77 -18.36 0.90
CA ILE A 116 -2.59 -17.04 1.50
C ILE A 116 -3.63 -16.12 0.87
N ALA A 117 -4.44 -15.48 1.71
CA ALA A 117 -5.38 -14.46 1.30
C ALA A 117 -4.87 -13.10 1.81
N VAL A 118 -4.79 -12.12 0.90
CA VAL A 118 -4.45 -10.74 1.25
C VAL A 118 -5.72 -9.92 1.15
N PHE A 119 -6.07 -9.23 2.24
CA PHE A 119 -7.21 -8.33 2.30
C PHE A 119 -6.70 -6.91 2.51
N GLY A 120 -7.15 -5.99 1.68
CA GLY A 120 -6.63 -4.63 1.63
C GLY A 120 -7.43 -3.77 0.67
N ASP A 121 -6.80 -2.68 0.24
CA ASP A 121 -7.39 -1.66 -0.62
C ASP A 121 -7.05 -1.88 -2.12
N SER A 122 -7.12 -0.79 -2.90
CA SER A 122 -6.80 -0.76 -4.32
C SER A 122 -5.43 -1.35 -4.69
N PHE A 123 -4.43 -1.35 -3.79
CA PHE A 123 -3.08 -1.80 -4.11
C PHE A 123 -2.99 -3.32 -4.36
N ILE A 124 -3.97 -4.10 -3.86
CA ILE A 124 -4.08 -5.54 -4.16
C ILE A 124 -5.05 -5.83 -5.32
N GLU A 125 -5.89 -4.86 -5.70
CA GLU A 125 -7.01 -5.09 -6.63
C GLU A 125 -6.53 -5.39 -8.06
N ALA A 126 -5.47 -4.72 -8.50
CA ALA A 126 -4.85 -4.91 -9.81
C ALA A 126 -3.63 -5.85 -9.77
N ASP A 127 -3.47 -6.62 -8.69
CA ASP A 127 -2.32 -7.52 -8.47
C ASP A 127 -0.96 -6.79 -8.39
N ILE A 128 -0.93 -5.51 -7.96
CA ILE A 128 0.30 -4.70 -7.93
C ILE A 128 1.30 -5.26 -6.91
N PHE A 129 0.86 -5.49 -5.67
CA PHE A 129 1.69 -6.10 -4.62
C PHE A 129 1.64 -7.63 -4.66
N THR A 130 0.45 -8.19 -4.88
CA THR A 130 0.22 -9.63 -4.74
C THR A 130 0.84 -10.45 -5.86
N ALA A 131 1.16 -9.86 -7.02
CA ALA A 131 1.88 -10.53 -8.10
C ALA A 131 3.27 -10.96 -7.62
N ASP A 132 4.07 -10.00 -7.17
CA ASP A 132 5.45 -10.21 -6.75
C ASP A 132 5.51 -11.10 -5.51
N LEU A 133 4.63 -10.86 -4.51
CA LEU A 133 4.55 -11.69 -3.32
C LEU A 133 4.27 -13.16 -3.69
N ARG A 134 3.29 -13.39 -4.57
CA ARG A 134 2.94 -14.74 -5.03
C ARG A 134 4.09 -15.38 -5.79
N GLU A 135 4.74 -14.66 -6.70
CA GLU A 135 5.90 -15.18 -7.45
C GLU A 135 7.05 -15.57 -6.52
N MET A 136 7.41 -14.69 -5.57
CA MET A 136 8.49 -14.95 -4.62
C MET A 136 8.22 -16.18 -3.76
N LEU A 137 6.99 -16.34 -3.24
CA LEU A 137 6.62 -17.49 -2.43
C LEU A 137 6.54 -18.78 -3.25
N GLN A 138 6.00 -18.72 -4.47
CA GLN A 138 5.95 -19.87 -5.38
C GLN A 138 7.34 -20.32 -5.82
N LYS A 139 8.26 -19.38 -6.03
CA LYS A 139 9.66 -19.68 -6.35
C LYS A 139 10.38 -20.36 -5.18
N GLN A 140 10.08 -19.97 -3.95
CA GLN A 140 10.75 -20.49 -2.75
C GLN A 140 10.16 -21.82 -2.28
N PHE A 141 8.84 -21.95 -2.23
CA PHE A 141 8.14 -23.10 -1.63
C PHE A 141 7.41 -23.97 -2.66
N GLY A 142 7.49 -23.64 -3.95
CA GLY A 142 6.76 -24.32 -5.00
C GLY A 142 5.33 -23.80 -5.18
N GLY A 143 4.74 -24.14 -6.33
CA GLY A 143 3.37 -23.78 -6.70
C GLY A 143 3.30 -22.99 -8.01
N CYS A 144 2.19 -23.12 -8.72
CA CYS A 144 1.96 -22.47 -10.01
C CYS A 144 0.55 -21.90 -10.17
N GLY A 145 -0.26 -21.94 -9.11
CA GLY A 145 -1.66 -21.53 -9.14
C GLY A 145 -1.82 -20.01 -9.04
N VAL A 146 -2.86 -19.49 -9.72
CA VAL A 146 -3.27 -18.07 -9.60
C VAL A 146 -4.07 -17.79 -8.33
N GLY A 147 -4.51 -18.83 -7.62
CA GLY A 147 -5.31 -18.71 -6.41
C GLY A 147 -6.77 -18.36 -6.69
N PHE A 148 -7.39 -17.60 -5.78
CA PHE A 148 -8.74 -17.11 -5.93
C PHE A 148 -8.78 -15.87 -6.83
N VAL A 149 -9.62 -15.90 -7.87
CA VAL A 149 -9.90 -14.77 -8.74
C VAL A 149 -11.42 -14.64 -8.82
N THR A 150 -11.92 -13.41 -8.74
CA THR A 150 -13.35 -13.14 -8.86
C THR A 150 -13.85 -13.47 -10.27
N ILE A 151 -15.14 -13.80 -10.41
CA ILE A 151 -15.73 -14.11 -11.71
C ILE A 151 -15.63 -12.90 -12.65
N THR A 152 -15.90 -11.72 -12.11
CA THR A 152 -15.82 -10.41 -12.78
C THR A 152 -14.90 -9.48 -11.99
N SER A 153 -14.24 -8.56 -12.67
CA SER A 153 -13.40 -7.55 -12.03
C SER A 153 -13.27 -6.32 -12.91
N MET A 154 -13.50 -5.14 -12.33
CA MET A 154 -13.33 -3.84 -12.99
C MET A 154 -11.86 -3.56 -13.33
N THR A 155 -10.94 -4.16 -12.58
CA THR A 155 -9.49 -4.01 -12.71
C THR A 155 -8.83 -5.20 -13.41
N SER A 156 -9.62 -6.11 -13.99
CA SER A 156 -9.16 -7.32 -14.69
C SER A 156 -8.10 -7.03 -15.76
N GLY A 157 -8.24 -5.91 -16.50
CA GLY A 157 -7.30 -5.50 -17.54
C GLY A 157 -5.95 -5.00 -17.05
N TYR A 158 -5.81 -4.67 -15.75
CA TYR A 158 -4.56 -4.19 -15.16
C TYR A 158 -3.71 -5.32 -14.56
N ARG A 159 -4.27 -6.52 -14.39
CA ARG A 159 -3.57 -7.64 -13.76
C ARG A 159 -2.52 -8.20 -14.72
N PRO A 160 -1.21 -8.12 -14.39
CA PRO A 160 -0.17 -8.57 -15.31
C PRO A 160 -0.04 -10.10 -15.38
N THR A 161 -0.57 -10.82 -14.41
CA THR A 161 -0.30 -12.24 -14.18
C THR A 161 -1.42 -13.17 -14.65
N VAL A 162 -2.60 -12.63 -14.95
CA VAL A 162 -3.79 -13.40 -15.34
C VAL A 162 -4.50 -12.71 -16.49
N ARG A 163 -4.84 -13.47 -17.54
CA ARG A 163 -5.77 -13.02 -18.57
C ARG A 163 -7.19 -13.34 -18.12
N HIS A 164 -7.95 -12.32 -17.75
CA HIS A 164 -9.30 -12.46 -17.21
C HIS A 164 -10.35 -11.92 -18.20
N THR A 165 -11.17 -12.81 -18.76
CA THR A 165 -12.25 -12.47 -19.69
C THR A 165 -13.57 -13.03 -19.18
N PHE A 166 -14.62 -12.21 -19.17
CA PHE A 166 -15.95 -12.58 -18.71
C PHE A 166 -17.03 -11.91 -19.56
N GLY A 167 -18.23 -12.49 -19.58
CA GLY A 167 -19.38 -11.94 -20.30
C GLY A 167 -20.70 -12.52 -19.76
N GLY A 168 -21.79 -11.76 -19.84
CA GLY A 168 -23.10 -12.18 -19.33
C GLY A 168 -23.26 -12.13 -17.81
N TRP A 169 -22.32 -11.51 -17.10
CA TRP A 169 -22.34 -11.39 -15.63
C TRP A 169 -22.62 -9.96 -15.19
N SER A 170 -23.51 -9.81 -14.21
CA SER A 170 -23.72 -8.56 -13.45
C SER A 170 -23.05 -8.69 -12.10
N SER A 171 -22.30 -7.66 -11.69
CA SER A 171 -21.50 -7.67 -10.46
C SER A 171 -22.00 -6.59 -9.53
N HIS A 172 -22.02 -6.89 -8.24
CA HIS A 172 -22.52 -5.98 -7.22
C HIS A 172 -21.56 -5.96 -6.03
N ALA A 173 -21.33 -4.77 -5.48
CA ALA A 173 -20.52 -4.56 -4.29
C ALA A 173 -21.41 -4.19 -3.10
N VAL A 174 -20.96 -4.53 -1.88
CA VAL A 174 -21.62 -4.12 -0.63
C VAL A 174 -21.77 -2.59 -0.51
N THR A 175 -20.91 -1.85 -1.21
CA THR A 175 -20.91 -0.38 -1.22
C THR A 175 -21.83 0.23 -2.27
N ASP A 176 -22.52 -0.58 -3.09
CA ASP A 176 -23.41 -0.05 -4.12
C ASP A 176 -24.59 0.69 -3.46
N SER A 177 -24.79 1.94 -3.89
CA SER A 177 -25.80 2.84 -3.31
C SER A 177 -27.22 2.58 -3.83
N VAL A 178 -27.34 1.83 -4.93
CA VAL A 178 -28.60 1.42 -5.53
C VAL A 178 -28.97 0.04 -5.00
N TYR A 179 -30.10 -0.03 -4.29
CA TYR A 179 -30.73 -1.28 -3.91
C TYR A 179 -30.98 -2.17 -5.14
N PHE A 180 -30.77 -3.47 -4.97
CA PHE A 180 -31.00 -4.46 -6.01
C PHE A 180 -32.51 -4.72 -6.17
N ASP A 181 -33.01 -4.64 -7.41
CA ASP A 181 -34.34 -5.15 -7.81
C ASP A 181 -34.26 -6.65 -8.19
#